data_AF-A0A699W4A8-F1
#
_entry.id   AF-A0A699W4A8-F1
#
_cell.length_a   1.000
_cell.length_b   1.000
_cell.length_c   1.000
_cell.angle_alpha   90.00
_cell.angle_beta   90.00
_cell.angle_gamma   90.00
#
_symmetry.space_group_name_H-M   'P 1'
#
loop_
_entity.id
_entity.type
_entity.pdbx_description
1 polymer ?
#
loop_
_entity_poly.entity_id
_entity_poly.type
_entity_poly.pdbx_seq_one_letter_code
_entity_poly.pdbx_strand_id
1 'polypeptide(L)'
;GGPLDDFYFDYIQQARFDAQGQVDGVVVFAFDVTEQVQARQQVEQLNQALEARVQERTRQVAAAQAATERERAKLQALIAQAPVAIALFEGEDLRVTSANAVIAGLWGYTPEQVLGRPLLEAVPELQGQGFDDLLRQVQHTQVPVTGTETP
;
A
#
# COMPACT_ATOMS: atom_id res chain seq x y z
N GLY A 1 -10.23 36.08 -43.68
CA GLY A 1 -9.58 34.79 -43.43
C GLY A 1 -9.89 34.42 -42.01
N GLY A 2 -10.70 33.37 -41.80
CA GLY A 2 -10.91 32.82 -40.46
C GLY A 2 -9.66 32.09 -39.98
N PRO A 3 -9.56 31.79 -38.67
CA PRO A 3 -8.44 31.03 -38.14
C PRO A 3 -8.34 29.70 -38.91
N LEU A 4 -7.11 29.33 -39.28
CA LEU A 4 -6.81 28.00 -39.79
C LEU A 4 -7.05 27.05 -38.61
N ASP A 5 -8.22 26.42 -38.56
CA ASP A 5 -8.37 25.23 -37.74
C ASP A 5 -7.33 24.20 -38.24
N ASP A 6 -6.70 23.47 -37.32
CA ASP A 6 -5.71 22.44 -37.66
C ASP A 6 -6.43 21.27 -38.36
N PHE A 7 -6.45 21.31 -39.69
CA PHE A 7 -6.99 20.23 -40.51
C PHE A 7 -5.88 19.25 -40.90
N TYR A 8 -6.18 17.96 -40.77
CA TYR A 8 -5.32 16.88 -41.23
C TYR A 8 -5.96 16.21 -42.44
N PHE A 9 -5.19 16.06 -43.51
CA PHE A 9 -5.65 15.40 -44.74
C PHE A 9 -4.70 14.29 -45.15
N ASP A 10 -5.26 13.12 -45.42
CA ASP A 10 -4.58 12.11 -46.23
C ASP A 10 -4.89 12.40 -47.69
N TYR A 11 -3.87 12.42 -48.55
CA TYR A 11 -4.07 12.75 -49.95
C TYR A 11 -3.25 11.89 -50.90
N ILE A 12 -3.80 11.70 -52.10
CA ILE A 12 -3.18 10.98 -53.21
C ILE A 12 -3.26 11.88 -54.44
N GLN A 13 -2.15 11.99 -55.17
CA GLN A 13 -2.07 12.77 -56.41
C GLN A 13 -1.60 11.87 -57.55
N GLN A 14 -2.33 11.88 -58.66
CA GLN A 14 -2.02 11.07 -59.83
C GLN A 14 -2.03 11.93 -61.09
N ALA A 15 -1.07 11.71 -61.98
CA ALA A 15 -1.05 12.35 -63.29
C ALA A 15 -2.23 11.85 -64.13
N ARG A 16 -2.91 12.78 -64.81
CA ARG A 16 -3.90 12.48 -65.84
C ARG A 16 -3.22 12.55 -67.19
N PHE A 17 -3.55 11.59 -68.05
CA PHE A 17 -3.02 11.50 -69.39
C PHE A 17 -4.14 11.70 -70.41
N ASP A 18 -3.83 12.41 -71.49
CA ASP A 18 -4.70 12.54 -72.66
C ASP A 18 -4.69 11.28 -73.54
N ALA A 19 -5.44 11.31 -74.64
CA ALA A 19 -5.54 10.21 -75.59
C ALA A 19 -4.22 9.91 -76.34
N GLN A 20 -3.26 10.85 -76.32
CA GLN A 20 -1.93 10.71 -76.91
C GLN A 20 -0.89 10.22 -75.89
N GLY A 21 -1.29 10.00 -74.62
CA GLY A 21 -0.41 9.57 -73.54
C GLY A 21 0.44 10.69 -72.95
N GLN A 22 0.14 11.95 -73.24
CA GLN A 22 0.82 13.09 -72.63
C GLN A 22 0.11 13.52 -71.35
N VAL A 23 0.85 14.00 -70.37
CA VAL A 23 0.28 14.51 -69.11
C VAL A 23 -0.50 15.80 -69.41
N ASP A 24 -1.80 15.78 -69.15
CA ASP A 24 -2.70 16.91 -69.39
C ASP A 24 -3.31 17.46 -68.09
N GLY A 25 -3.00 16.85 -66.94
CA GLY A 25 -3.47 17.32 -65.64
C GLY A 25 -3.02 16.46 -64.48
N VAL A 26 -3.52 16.79 -63.29
CA VAL A 26 -3.35 16.03 -62.06
C VAL A 26 -4.71 15.85 -61.41
N VAL A 27 -5.01 14.62 -60.98
CA VAL A 27 -6.17 14.32 -60.13
C VAL A 27 -5.68 14.25 -58.70
N VAL A 28 -6.39 14.93 -57.79
CA VAL A 28 -6.12 14.91 -56.36
C VAL A 28 -7.32 14.34 -55.63
N PHE A 29 -7.08 13.35 -54.79
CA PHE A 29 -8.03 12.85 -53.79
C PHE A 29 -7.51 13.27 -52.42
N ALA A 30 -8.35 13.89 -51.60
CA ALA A 30 -8.02 14.26 -50.23
C ALA A 30 -9.16 13.82 -49.30
N PHE A 31 -8.80 13.22 -48.17
CA PHE A 31 -9.70 12.75 -47.14
C PHE A 31 -9.39 13.52 -45.85
N ASP A 32 -10.40 14.17 -45.27
CA ASP A 32 -10.27 14.79 -43.96
C ASP A 32 -10.16 13.70 -42.89
N VAL A 33 -9.05 13.70 -42.17
CA VAL A 33 -8.73 12.76 -41.08
C VAL A 33 -8.54 13.47 -39.74
N THR A 34 -9.03 14.72 -39.64
CA THR A 34 -8.83 15.58 -38.47
C THR A 34 -9.35 14.93 -37.18
N GLU A 35 -10.58 14.40 -37.20
CA GLU A 35 -11.17 13.74 -36.02
C GLU A 35 -10.34 12.55 -35.54
N GLN A 36 -9.81 11.73 -36.46
CA GLN A 36 -9.00 10.57 -36.13
C GLN A 36 -7.66 10.97 -35.52
N VAL A 37 -7.00 11.98 -36.09
CA VAL A 37 -5.72 12.48 -35.56
C VAL A 37 -5.91 13.09 -34.18
N GLN A 38 -6.95 13.91 -33.99
CA GLN A 38 -7.27 14.52 -32.70
C GLN A 38 -7.62 13.46 -31.65
N ALA A 39 -8.44 12.46 -31.99
CA ALA A 39 -8.77 11.37 -31.08
C ALA A 39 -7.51 10.58 -30.66
N ARG A 40 -6.61 10.29 -31.60
CA ARG A 40 -5.35 9.61 -31.30
C ARG A 40 -4.45 10.44 -30.38
N GLN A 41 -4.28 11.72 -30.67
CA GLN A 41 -3.50 12.63 -29.82
C GLN A 41 -4.09 12.75 -28.42
N GLN A 42 -5.42 12.83 -28.28
CA GLN A 42 -6.09 12.86 -26.99
C GLN A 42 -5.83 11.58 -26.18
N VAL A 43 -5.89 10.41 -26.80
CA VAL A 43 -5.56 9.13 -26.15
C VAL A 43 -4.09 9.09 -25.71
N GLU A 44 -3.17 9.51 -26.57
CA GLU A 44 -1.74 9.58 -26.25
C GLU A 44 -1.48 10.50 -25.05
N GLN A 45 -2.10 11.69 -25.03
CA GLN A 45 -1.99 12.63 -23.91
C GLN A 45 -2.58 12.08 -22.61
N LEU A 46 -3.76 11.46 -22.67
CA LEU A 46 -4.41 10.86 -21.50
C LEU A 46 -3.57 9.70 -20.94
N ASN A 47 -2.98 8.87 -21.79
CA ASN A 47 -2.09 7.79 -21.37
C ASN A 47 -0.85 8.34 -20.65
N GLN A 48 -0.19 9.36 -21.20
CA GLN A 48 0.97 9.98 -20.56
C GLN A 48 0.61 10.60 -19.20
N ALA A 49 -0.52 11.31 -19.12
CA ALA A 49 -1.00 11.89 -17.87
C ALA A 49 -1.34 10.80 -16.83
N LEU A 50 -1.95 9.70 -17.27
CA LEU A 50 -2.25 8.56 -16.41
C LEU A 50 -0.98 7.89 -15.90
N GLU A 51 0.01 7.65 -16.75
CA GLU A 51 1.30 7.08 -16.38
C GLU A 51 2.01 7.93 -15.33
N ALA A 52 2.07 9.25 -15.54
CA ALA A 52 2.65 10.17 -14.56
C ALA A 52 1.91 10.10 -13.21
N ARG A 53 0.57 10.04 -13.24
CA ARG A 53 -0.24 9.94 -12.02
C ARG A 53 -0.06 8.59 -11.31
N VAL A 54 0.08 7.50 -12.05
CA VAL A 54 0.35 6.16 -11.51
C VAL A 54 1.73 6.13 -10.84
N GLN A 55 2.75 6.70 -11.48
CA GLN A 55 4.09 6.79 -10.89
C GLN A 55 4.08 7.60 -9.58
N GLU A 56 3.40 8.75 -9.58
CA GLU A 56 3.29 9.60 -8.39
C GLU A 56 2.55 8.89 -7.27
N ARG A 57 1.41 8.24 -7.56
CA ARG A 57 0.67 7.46 -6.56
C ARG A 57 1.48 6.29 -6.02
N THR A 58 2.25 5.61 -6.87
CA THR A 58 3.15 4.54 -6.45
C THR A 58 4.20 5.05 -5.47
N ARG A 59 4.82 6.21 -5.74
CA ARG A 59 5.78 6.84 -4.83
C ARG A 59 5.13 7.22 -3.49
N GLN A 60 3.93 7.80 -3.52
CA GLN A 60 3.19 8.17 -2.31
C GLN A 60 2.88 6.96 -1.43
N VAL A 61 2.40 5.86 -2.04
CA VAL A 61 2.11 4.61 -1.31
C VAL A 61 3.39 4.04 -0.70
N ALA A 62 4.49 3.97 -1.46
CA ALA A 62 5.76 3.47 -0.95
C ALA A 62 6.30 4.32 0.22
N ALA A 63 6.19 5.65 0.12
CA ALA A 63 6.58 6.55 1.21
C ALA A 63 5.71 6.37 2.46
N ALA A 64 4.40 6.25 2.31
CA ALA A 64 3.48 6.02 3.41
C ALA A 64 3.71 4.67 4.12
N GLN A 65 3.98 3.61 3.35
CA GLN A 65 4.34 2.29 3.87
C GLN A 65 5.65 2.36 4.67
N ALA A 66 6.70 2.96 4.10
CA ALA A 66 7.98 3.12 4.77
C ALA A 66 7.87 3.94 6.07
N ALA A 67 7.02 4.98 6.09
CA ALA A 67 6.76 5.75 7.31
C ALA A 67 6.05 4.92 8.38
N THR A 68 5.04 4.13 7.99
CA THR A 68 4.30 3.23 8.90
C THR A 68 5.23 2.17 9.50
N GLU A 69 6.09 1.56 8.68
CA GLU A 69 7.07 0.58 9.13
C GLU A 69 8.07 1.19 10.12
N ARG A 70 8.56 2.41 9.86
CA ARG A 70 9.45 3.12 10.77
C ARG A 70 8.81 3.40 12.12
N GLU A 71 7.55 3.84 12.14
CA GLU A 71 6.85 4.10 13.39
C GLU A 71 6.63 2.81 14.19
N ARG A 72 6.23 1.72 13.51
CA ARG A 72 6.11 0.39 14.13
C ARG A 72 7.44 -0.09 14.71
N ALA A 73 8.53 0.02 13.95
CA ALA A 73 9.86 -0.36 14.40
C ALA A 73 10.32 0.47 15.62
N LYS A 74 10.01 1.77 15.63
CA LYS A 74 10.30 2.66 16.76
C LYS A 74 9.53 2.23 18.02
N LEU A 75 8.24 1.95 17.92
CA LEU A 75 7.44 1.45 19.04
C LEU A 75 7.97 0.11 19.59
N GLN A 76 8.31 -0.82 18.69
CA GLN A 76 8.90 -2.10 19.07
C GLN A 76 10.24 -1.92 19.79
N ALA A 77 11.10 -1.01 19.30
CA ALA A 77 12.37 -0.70 19.94
C ALA A 77 12.19 -0.10 21.35
N LEU A 78 11.20 0.78 21.53
CA LEU A 78 10.87 1.37 22.82
C LEU A 78 10.43 0.31 23.84
N ILE A 79 9.55 -0.62 23.45
CA ILE A 79 9.12 -1.74 24.31
C ILE A 79 10.31 -2.64 24.66
N ALA A 80 11.13 -2.99 23.66
CA ALA A 80 12.25 -3.91 23.84
C ALA A 80 13.33 -3.38 24.79
N GLN A 81 13.59 -2.07 24.79
CA GLN A 81 14.62 -1.44 25.63
C GLN A 81 14.08 -0.94 26.98
N ALA A 82 12.77 -1.01 27.22
CA ALA A 82 12.17 -0.54 28.47
C ALA A 82 12.69 -1.37 29.66
N PRO A 83 13.16 -0.75 30.76
CA PRO A 83 13.67 -1.44 31.94
C PRO A 83 12.54 -1.98 32.86
N VAL A 84 11.36 -2.21 32.30
CA VAL A 84 10.15 -2.67 32.99
C VAL A 84 9.57 -3.87 32.27
N ALA A 85 8.94 -4.80 32.98
CA ALA A 85 8.33 -5.98 32.37
C ALA A 85 7.05 -5.58 31.61
N ILE A 86 7.06 -5.75 30.28
CA ILE A 86 5.94 -5.37 29.41
C ILE A 86 5.60 -6.54 28.48
N ALA A 87 4.34 -6.97 28.51
CA ALA A 87 3.74 -7.86 27.52
C ALA A 87 2.44 -7.26 26.98
N LEU A 88 2.15 -7.54 25.70
CA LEU A 88 0.86 -7.27 25.06
C LEU A 88 0.22 -8.59 24.63
N PHE A 89 -1.10 -8.67 24.81
CA PHE A 89 -1.90 -9.82 24.46
C PHE A 89 -3.02 -9.42 23.51
N GLU A 90 -3.35 -10.28 22.56
CA GLU A 90 -4.48 -10.10 21.63
C GLU A 90 -5.41 -11.32 21.64
N GLY A 91 -6.69 -11.08 21.36
CA GLY A 91 -7.71 -12.12 21.26
C GLY A 91 -8.18 -12.69 22.60
N GLU A 92 -9.17 -13.58 22.52
CA GLU A 92 -9.75 -14.27 23.68
C GLU A 92 -8.81 -15.34 24.26
N ASP A 93 -7.85 -15.85 23.48
CA ASP A 93 -6.85 -16.83 23.93
C ASP A 93 -5.61 -16.18 24.57
N LEU A 94 -5.60 -14.84 24.72
CA LEU A 94 -4.50 -14.07 25.28
C LEU A 94 -3.17 -14.35 24.57
N ARG A 95 -3.19 -14.33 23.24
CA ARG A 95 -2.00 -14.59 22.43
C ARG A 95 -0.96 -13.50 22.65
N VAL A 96 0.26 -13.88 23.00
CA VAL A 96 1.37 -12.95 23.26
C VAL A 96 1.82 -12.31 21.95
N THR A 97 1.53 -11.02 21.75
CA THR A 97 1.91 -10.28 20.53
C THR A 97 3.12 -9.39 20.72
N SER A 98 3.45 -9.07 21.97
CA SER A 98 4.71 -8.43 22.35
C SER A 98 5.13 -8.90 23.74
N ALA A 99 6.43 -9.13 23.93
CA ALA A 99 7.04 -9.41 25.21
C ALA A 99 8.48 -8.91 25.16
N ASN A 100 8.86 -7.99 26.05
CA ASN A 100 10.26 -7.59 26.15
C ASN A 100 11.09 -8.60 26.94
N ALA A 101 12.42 -8.47 26.88
CA ALA A 101 13.32 -9.42 27.54
C ALA A 101 13.09 -9.50 29.06
N VAL A 102 12.64 -8.42 29.68
CA VAL A 102 12.38 -8.36 31.12
C VAL A 102 11.20 -9.26 31.49
N ILE A 103 10.04 -9.14 30.83
CA ILE A 103 8.89 -10.01 31.15
C ILE A 103 9.15 -11.47 30.77
N ALA A 104 9.81 -11.72 29.63
CA ALA A 104 10.12 -13.08 29.21
C ALA A 104 11.07 -13.76 30.22
N GLY A 105 12.09 -13.03 30.69
CA GLY A 105 13.01 -13.50 31.72
C GLY A 105 12.31 -13.79 33.06
N LEU A 106 11.31 -12.99 33.45
CA LEU A 106 10.48 -13.28 34.64
C LEU A 106 9.70 -14.59 34.50
N TRP A 107 9.22 -14.90 33.30
CA TRP A 107 8.57 -16.18 33.01
C TRP A 107 9.56 -17.34 32.85
N GLY A 108 10.87 -17.08 32.78
CA GLY A 108 11.89 -18.11 32.56
C GLY A 108 12.12 -18.48 31.08
N TYR A 109 11.67 -17.65 30.15
CA TYR A 109 11.73 -17.89 28.70
C TYR A 109 12.44 -16.75 27.95
N THR A 110 12.77 -16.99 26.68
CA THR A 110 13.15 -15.92 25.74
C THR A 110 11.90 -15.36 25.04
N PRO A 111 11.93 -14.10 24.57
CA PRO A 111 10.81 -13.53 23.80
C PRO A 111 10.38 -14.42 22.63
N GLU A 112 11.33 -15.02 21.91
CA GLU A 112 11.08 -15.87 20.74
C GLU A 112 10.29 -17.14 21.08
N GLN A 113 10.39 -17.63 22.32
CA GLN A 113 9.69 -18.85 22.75
C GLN A 113 8.22 -18.60 23.09
N VAL A 114 7.88 -17.36 23.48
CA VAL A 114 6.54 -16.99 23.96
C VAL A 114 5.72 -16.24 22.89
N LEU A 115 6.36 -15.49 22.00
CA LEU A 115 5.69 -14.69 20.98
C LEU A 115 4.84 -15.55 20.04
N GLY A 116 3.64 -15.05 19.74
CA GLY A 116 2.69 -15.66 18.81
C GLY A 116 1.92 -16.85 19.37
N ARG A 117 2.08 -17.21 20.65
CA ARG A 117 1.41 -18.33 21.31
C ARG A 117 0.40 -17.84 22.36
N PRO A 118 -0.68 -18.59 22.66
CA PRO A 118 -1.54 -18.31 23.80
C PRO A 118 -0.75 -18.25 25.10
N LEU A 119 -1.03 -17.29 25.99
CA LEU A 119 -0.24 -17.07 27.22
C LEU A 119 -0.04 -18.34 28.04
N LEU A 120 -1.12 -19.10 28.28
CA LEU A 120 -1.07 -20.32 29.10
C LEU A 120 -0.42 -21.52 28.40
N GLU A 121 -0.25 -21.47 27.07
CA GLU A 121 0.54 -22.46 26.34
C GLU A 121 2.02 -22.07 26.28
N ALA A 122 2.29 -20.76 26.21
CA ALA A 122 3.63 -20.19 26.19
C ALA A 122 4.32 -20.29 27.55
N VAL A 123 3.56 -20.06 28.62
CA VAL A 123 4.01 -20.05 30.01
C VAL A 123 3.04 -20.91 30.85
N PRO A 124 3.11 -22.25 30.75
CA PRO A 124 2.21 -23.16 31.47
C PRO A 124 2.26 -22.98 32.99
N GLU A 125 3.37 -22.47 33.53
CA GLU A 125 3.56 -22.22 34.95
C GLU A 125 2.54 -21.23 35.53
N LEU A 126 1.97 -20.35 34.70
CA LEU A 126 0.94 -19.40 35.12
C LEU A 126 -0.45 -20.04 35.27
N GLN A 127 -0.65 -21.27 34.76
CA GLN A 127 -1.94 -21.95 34.88
C GLN A 127 -2.32 -22.17 36.34
N GLY A 128 -3.57 -21.84 36.69
CA GLY A 128 -4.09 -22.01 38.04
C GLY A 128 -3.63 -20.95 39.05
N GLN A 129 -2.83 -19.95 38.64
CA GLN A 129 -2.46 -18.82 39.49
C GLN A 129 -3.50 -17.68 39.46
N GLY A 130 -4.50 -17.75 38.59
CA GLY A 130 -5.59 -16.78 38.48
C GLY A 130 -5.24 -15.51 37.68
N PHE A 131 -4.03 -15.42 37.11
CA PHE A 131 -3.63 -14.28 36.28
C PHE A 131 -4.45 -14.18 34.98
N ASP A 132 -4.80 -15.30 34.38
CA ASP A 132 -5.61 -15.37 33.17
C ASP A 132 -7.05 -14.89 33.42
N ASP A 133 -7.63 -15.21 34.58
CA ASP A 133 -8.94 -14.70 34.99
C ASP A 133 -8.93 -13.18 35.14
N LEU A 134 -7.89 -12.62 35.75
CA LEU A 134 -7.73 -11.16 35.88
C LEU A 134 -7.58 -10.49 34.51
N LEU A 135 -6.79 -11.07 33.60
CA LEU A 135 -6.63 -10.53 32.25
C LEU A 135 -7.95 -10.59 31.47
N ARG A 136 -8.71 -11.68 31.56
CA ARG A 136 -10.04 -11.82 30.96
C ARG A 136 -11.04 -10.83 31.55
N GLN A 137 -11.00 -10.62 32.87
CA GLN A 137 -11.82 -9.61 33.53
C GLN A 137 -11.51 -8.21 32.99
N VAL A 138 -10.23 -7.83 32.85
CA VAL A 138 -9.85 -6.53 32.27
C VAL A 138 -10.34 -6.42 30.83
N GLN A 139 -10.22 -7.47 30.01
CA GLN A 139 -10.76 -7.47 28.64
C GLN A 139 -12.27 -7.24 28.59
N HIS A 140 -13.05 -7.90 29.46
CA HIS A 140 -14.51 -7.81 29.46
C HIS A 140 -15.03 -6.52 30.10
N THR A 141 -14.40 -6.07 31.17
CA THR A 141 -14.88 -4.91 31.96
C THR A 141 -14.27 -3.58 31.53
N GLN A 142 -13.12 -3.61 30.85
CA GLN A 142 -12.29 -2.45 30.52
C GLN A 142 -11.85 -1.62 31.73
N VAL A 143 -11.93 -2.19 32.94
CA VAL A 143 -11.47 -1.56 34.19
C VAL A 143 -10.08 -2.09 34.51
N PRO A 144 -9.10 -1.23 34.80
CA PRO A 144 -7.76 -1.67 35.18
C PRO A 144 -7.77 -2.35 36.55
N VAL A 145 -7.03 -3.46 36.66
CA VAL A 145 -6.73 -4.11 37.94
C VAL A 145 -5.30 -3.77 38.34
N THR A 146 -5.11 -3.28 39.56
CA THR A 146 -3.78 -2.95 40.12
C THR A 146 -3.47 -3.88 41.29
N GLY A 147 -2.31 -4.54 41.24
CA GLY A 147 -1.73 -5.26 42.38
C GLY A 147 -0.57 -4.47 42.99
N THR A 148 -0.38 -4.55 44.30
CA THR A 148 0.81 -4.04 45.00
C THR A 148 1.29 -5.15 45.92
N GLU A 149 2.57 -5.54 45.80
CA GLU A 149 3.19 -6.60 46.63
C GLU A 149 2.44 -7.94 46.60
N THR A 150 1.94 -8.34 45.42
CA THR A 150 1.35 -9.68 45.22
C THR A 150 2.44 -10.76 45.31
N PRO A 151 2.22 -11.83 46.10
CA PRO A 151 3.17 -12.92 46.32
C PRO A 151 3.40 -13.80 45.08
#